data_AF-A0A7Z2QDS2-F1
#
_entry.id   AF-A0A7Z2QDS2-F1
#
_cell.length_a   1.000
_cell.length_b   1.000
_cell.length_c   1.000
_cell.angle_alpha   90.00
_cell.angle_beta   90.00
_cell.angle_gamma   90.00
#
_symmetry.space_group_name_H-M   'P 1'
#
loop_
_entity.id
_entity.type
_entity.pdbx_description
1 polymer ?
#
loop_
_entity_poly.entity_id
_entity_poly.type
_entity_poly.pdbx_seq_one_letter_code
_entity_poly.pdbx_strand_id
1 'polypeptide(L)'
;MLEIIEIGKNEHGRELTIRELIKKLEEHPLDPAFEESGNFIFPYQPLRDAKRYEGCRAFFGDFAMISCRFFIVTDEKVLIDELIKAIKENQERIDYGRLRDVQMNGRVSY
;
A
#
# COMPACT_ATOMS: atom_id res chain seq x y z
N MET A 1 5.59 17.63 0.96
CA MET A 1 4.36 17.38 1.69
C MET A 1 4.16 15.90 1.95
N LEU A 2 3.80 15.56 3.19
CA LEU A 2 3.29 14.24 3.57
C LEU A 2 1.87 14.43 4.09
N GLU A 3 0.93 13.70 3.50
CA GLU A 3 -0.46 13.65 3.93
C GLU A 3 -0.85 12.18 4.11
N ILE A 4 -1.18 11.85 5.35
CA ILE A 4 -1.69 10.53 5.71
C ILE A 4 -3.22 10.66 5.72
N ILE A 5 -3.87 10.06 4.73
CA ILE A 5 -5.33 10.07 4.61
C ILE A 5 -5.91 8.95 5.47
N GLU A 6 -5.27 7.78 5.41
CA GLU A 6 -5.63 6.63 6.24
C GLU A 6 -4.39 5.76 6.43
N ILE A 7 -4.15 5.29 7.65
CA ILE A 7 -3.37 4.08 7.91
C ILE A 7 -4.14 3.37 9.01
N GLY A 8 -4.27 2.05 8.90
CA GLY A 8 -4.96 1.21 9.87
C GLY A 8 -4.54 1.49 11.32
N LYS A 9 -5.28 0.94 12.28
CA LYS A 9 -5.06 1.21 13.72
C LYS A 9 -4.29 0.07 14.38
N ASN A 10 -3.51 0.41 15.41
CA ASN A 10 -2.91 -0.58 16.29
C ASN A 10 -3.91 -1.14 17.31
N GLU A 11 -3.45 -2.07 18.16
CA GLU A 11 -4.26 -2.75 19.19
C GLU A 11 -4.87 -1.79 20.23
N HIS A 12 -4.33 -0.58 20.34
CA HIS A 12 -4.82 0.48 21.22
C HIS A 12 -5.75 1.47 20.51
N GLY A 13 -6.11 1.21 19.25
CA GLY A 13 -7.00 2.06 18.46
C GLY A 13 -6.36 3.35 17.92
N ARG A 14 -5.03 3.48 18.00
CA ARG A 14 -4.29 4.63 17.44
C ARG A 14 -3.92 4.35 15.99
N GLU A 15 -3.97 5.38 15.14
CA GLU A 15 -3.46 5.27 13.77
C GLU A 15 -1.98 4.88 13.79
N LEU A 16 -1.62 3.97 12.88
CA LEU A 16 -0.26 3.55 12.69
C LEU A 16 0.58 4.66 12.06
N THR A 17 1.84 4.68 12.42
CA THR A 17 2.87 5.49 11.78
C THR A 17 3.31 4.88 10.46
N ILE A 18 3.97 5.67 9.61
CA ILE A 18 4.61 5.20 8.37
C ILE A 18 5.59 4.03 8.64
N ARG A 19 6.38 4.12 9.71
CA ARG A 19 7.33 3.05 10.07
C ARG A 19 6.61 1.75 10.43
N GLU A 20 5.49 1.84 11.13
CA GLU A 20 4.67 0.68 11.44
C GLU A 20 4.00 0.11 10.19
N LEU A 21 3.57 0.96 9.25
CA LEU A 21 3.07 0.50 7.95
C LEU A 21 4.15 -0.25 7.17
N ILE A 22 5.37 0.28 7.07
CA ILE A 22 6.49 -0.40 6.41
C ILE A 22 6.73 -1.77 7.05
N LYS A 23 6.74 -1.83 8.39
CA LYS A 23 6.84 -3.11 9.10
C LYS A 23 5.68 -4.05 8.76
N LYS A 24 4.45 -3.55 8.61
CA LYS A 24 3.32 -4.37 8.16
C LYS A 24 3.49 -4.88 6.73
N LEU A 25 4.05 -4.09 5.81
CA LEU A 25 4.43 -4.52 4.46
C LEU A 25 5.51 -5.62 4.50
N GLU A 26 6.39 -5.63 5.49
CA GLU A 26 7.37 -6.70 5.67
C GLU A 26 6.77 -7.99 6.25
N GLU A 27 5.69 -7.89 7.04
CA GLU A 27 5.13 -9.02 7.80
C GLU A 27 3.92 -9.68 7.11
N HIS A 28 3.08 -8.91 6.42
CA HIS A 28 1.80 -9.38 5.89
C HIS A 28 1.67 -9.11 4.39
N PRO A 29 1.13 -10.06 3.60
CA PRO A 29 0.94 -9.85 2.18
C PRO A 29 -0.15 -8.81 1.92
N LEU A 30 0.10 -7.95 0.94
CA LEU A 30 -0.90 -7.05 0.37
C LEU A 30 -2.03 -7.84 -0.31
N ASP A 31 -3.20 -7.23 -0.40
CA ASP A 31 -4.34 -7.77 -1.14
C ASP A 31 -4.15 -7.56 -2.65
N PRO A 32 -3.95 -8.63 -3.46
CA PRO A 32 -3.75 -8.50 -4.91
C PRO A 32 -4.97 -7.93 -5.65
N ALA A 33 -6.14 -7.76 -5.00
CA ALA A 33 -7.29 -7.05 -5.56
C ALA A 33 -6.96 -5.62 -5.99
N PHE A 34 -5.94 -5.03 -5.38
CA PHE A 34 -5.51 -3.66 -5.66
C PHE A 34 -4.52 -3.55 -6.82
N GLU A 35 -4.08 -4.67 -7.44
CA GLU A 35 -3.28 -4.62 -8.67
C GLU A 35 -4.03 -3.89 -9.80
N GLU A 36 -5.32 -4.15 -9.95
CA GLU A 36 -6.18 -3.53 -10.97
C GLU A 36 -6.43 -2.04 -10.73
N SER A 37 -6.28 -1.58 -9.48
CA SER A 37 -6.51 -0.20 -9.06
C SER A 37 -5.29 0.72 -9.21
N GLY A 38 -4.24 0.23 -9.90
CA GLY A 38 -2.99 0.97 -10.08
C GLY A 38 -1.80 0.37 -9.33
N ASN A 39 -1.85 -0.92 -9.00
CA ASN A 39 -0.75 -1.66 -8.39
C ASN A 39 -0.13 -0.94 -7.18
N PHE A 40 -1.02 -0.51 -6.27
CA PHE A 40 -0.71 0.17 -5.02
C PHE A 40 -0.07 1.56 -5.12
N ILE A 41 0.38 1.99 -6.31
CA ILE A 41 1.17 3.22 -6.52
C ILE A 41 0.62 3.97 -7.74
N PHE A 42 0.09 5.17 -7.54
CA PHE A 42 -0.48 5.96 -8.63
C PHE A 42 -0.06 7.44 -8.56
N PRO A 43 0.03 8.13 -9.71
CA PRO A 43 0.18 9.57 -9.73
C PRO A 43 -1.03 10.20 -9.04
N TYR A 44 -0.79 11.04 -8.03
CA TYR A 44 -1.90 11.66 -7.32
C TYR A 44 -2.48 12.79 -8.16
N GLN A 45 -3.75 12.64 -8.56
CA GLN A 45 -4.49 13.65 -9.32
C GLN A 45 -5.62 14.20 -8.46
N PRO A 46 -5.42 15.32 -7.76
CA PRO A 46 -6.47 15.86 -6.93
C PRO A 46 -7.51 16.57 -7.81
N LEU A 47 -8.80 16.34 -7.52
CA LEU A 47 -9.92 17.04 -8.17
C LEU A 47 -9.94 18.55 -7.86
N ARG A 48 -9.27 18.98 -6.79
CA ARG A 48 -9.14 20.37 -6.32
C ARG A 48 -7.69 20.62 -5.88
N ASP A 49 -7.20 21.86 -5.97
CA ASP A 49 -5.83 22.22 -5.52
C ASP A 49 -4.68 21.44 -6.19
N ALA A 50 -4.75 21.21 -7.50
CA ALA A 50 -3.72 20.51 -8.29
C ALA A 50 -2.29 21.02 -8.07
N LYS A 51 -2.10 22.33 -7.85
CA LYS A 51 -0.79 22.91 -7.54
C LYS A 51 -0.20 22.43 -6.22
N ARG A 52 -1.02 22.16 -5.20
CA ARG A 52 -0.55 21.75 -3.87
C ARG A 52 0.06 20.35 -3.90
N TYR A 53 -0.43 19.50 -4.80
CA TYR A 53 -0.01 18.11 -4.90
C TYR A 53 0.83 17.81 -6.16
N GLU A 54 1.33 18.86 -6.80
CA GLU A 54 2.19 18.70 -7.97
C GLU A 54 3.44 17.88 -7.58
N GLY A 55 3.71 16.80 -8.32
CA GLY A 55 4.82 15.89 -8.03
C GLY A 55 4.55 14.87 -6.91
N CYS A 56 3.38 14.90 -6.26
CA CYS A 56 3.01 13.89 -5.27
C CYS A 56 2.71 12.54 -5.93
N ARG A 57 3.07 11.47 -5.22
CA ARG A 57 2.61 10.11 -5.47
C ARG A 57 1.64 9.70 -4.38
N ALA A 58 0.69 8.88 -4.77
CA ALA A 58 -0.24 8.26 -3.86
C ALA A 58 0.04 6.76 -3.75
N PHE A 59 -0.10 6.27 -2.53
CA PHE A 59 0.06 4.88 -2.15
C PHE A 59 -1.24 4.44 -1.49
N PHE A 60 -1.89 3.42 -2.05
CA PHE A 60 -3.19 2.94 -1.58
C PHE A 60 -3.27 1.43 -1.66
N GLY A 61 -3.80 0.81 -0.60
CA GLY A 61 -4.00 -0.62 -0.59
C GLY A 61 -4.55 -1.14 0.71
N ASP A 62 -4.82 -2.44 0.72
CA ASP A 62 -5.22 -3.20 1.89
C ASP A 62 -4.34 -4.44 2.04
N PHE A 63 -4.38 -5.06 3.21
CA PHE A 63 -3.69 -6.33 3.45
C PHE A 63 -4.69 -7.49 3.37
N ALA A 64 -4.25 -8.60 2.79
CA ALA A 64 -5.14 -9.75 2.56
C ALA A 64 -5.57 -10.46 3.85
N MET A 65 -4.73 -10.42 4.89
CA MET A 65 -4.89 -11.24 6.10
C MET A 65 -5.19 -10.42 7.37
N ILE A 66 -5.09 -9.10 7.30
CA ILE A 66 -5.33 -8.22 8.45
C ILE A 66 -6.18 -7.03 8.00
N SER A 67 -7.02 -6.51 8.89
CA SER A 67 -7.83 -5.32 8.62
C SER A 67 -6.97 -4.06 8.78
N CYS A 68 -6.21 -3.68 7.74
CA CYS A 68 -5.27 -2.57 7.81
C CYS A 68 -5.11 -1.82 6.47
N ARG A 69 -6.10 -1.04 6.08
CA ARG A 69 -5.99 -0.18 4.89
C ARG A 69 -4.96 0.94 5.07
N PHE A 70 -4.35 1.37 3.97
CA PHE A 70 -3.53 2.58 3.92
C PHE A 70 -3.84 3.43 2.69
N PHE A 71 -3.77 4.74 2.87
CA PHE A 71 -3.80 5.75 1.84
C PHE A 71 -2.87 6.92 2.25
N ILE A 72 -1.75 7.05 1.55
CA ILE A 72 -0.72 8.05 1.80
C ILE A 72 -0.49 8.84 0.52
N VAL A 73 -0.33 10.15 0.64
CA VAL A 73 0.07 11.04 -0.44
C VAL A 73 1.35 11.77 -0.02
N THR A 74 2.40 11.68 -0.83
CA THR A 74 3.66 12.35 -0.53
C THR A 74 4.45 12.72 -1.77
N ASP A 75 5.22 13.81 -1.69
CA ASP A 75 6.26 14.21 -2.66
C ASP A 75 7.68 13.93 -2.14
N GLU A 76 7.81 13.36 -0.94
CA GLU A 76 9.10 13.16 -0.29
C GLU A 76 9.82 11.98 -0.94
N LYS A 77 10.87 12.28 -1.72
CA LYS A 77 11.57 11.28 -2.53
C LYS A 77 12.04 10.06 -1.73
N VAL A 78 12.63 10.28 -0.56
CA VAL A 78 13.15 9.18 0.28
C VAL A 78 12.01 8.25 0.71
N LEU A 79 10.91 8.81 1.22
CA LEU A 79 9.74 8.05 1.61
C LEU A 79 9.06 7.35 0.42
N ILE A 80 9.00 8.02 -0.73
CA ILE A 80 8.50 7.41 -1.98
C ILE A 80 9.32 6.17 -2.33
N ASP A 81 10.65 6.28 -2.31
CA ASP A 81 11.53 5.16 -2.67
C ASP A 81 11.42 4.01 -1.65
N GLU A 82 11.31 4.33 -0.35
CA GLU A 82 11.08 3.34 0.72
C GLU A 82 9.76 2.59 0.54
N LEU A 83 8.65 3.30 0.30
CA LEU A 83 7.33 2.68 0.10
C LEU A 83 7.28 1.83 -1.17
N ILE A 84 7.87 2.31 -2.27
CA ILE A 84 7.96 1.54 -3.53
C ILE A 84 8.75 0.26 -3.30
N LYS A 85 9.88 0.36 -2.60
CA LYS A 85 10.71 -0.80 -2.30
C LYS A 85 9.94 -1.81 -1.45
N ALA A 86 9.33 -1.37 -0.35
CA ALA A 86 8.57 -2.24 0.55
C ALA A 86 7.39 -2.92 -0.15
N ILE A 87 6.66 -2.20 -1.01
CA ILE A 87 5.57 -2.78 -1.81
C ILE A 87 6.12 -3.83 -2.79
N LYS A 88 7.21 -3.54 -3.51
CA LYS A 88 7.80 -4.51 -4.45
C LYS A 88 8.30 -5.76 -3.73
N GLU A 89 9.02 -5.59 -2.62
CA GLU A 89 9.49 -6.71 -1.81
C GLU A 89 8.30 -7.52 -1.27
N ASN A 90 7.18 -6.88 -0.92
CA ASN A 90 5.94 -7.58 -0.56
C ASN A 90 5.38 -8.42 -1.71
N GLN A 91 5.35 -7.87 -2.93
CA GLN A 91 4.84 -8.56 -4.12
C GLN A 91 5.72 -9.75 -4.56
N GLU A 92 7.00 -9.74 -4.22
CA GLU A 92 7.93 -10.85 -4.48
C GLU A 92 7.78 -12.02 -3.50
N ARG A 93 6.99 -11.86 -2.43
CA ARG A 93 6.80 -12.92 -1.44
C ARG A 93 5.99 -14.08 -2.00
N ILE A 94 6.32 -15.28 -1.52
CA ILE A 94 5.63 -16.53 -1.90
C ILE A 94 4.15 -16.50 -1.49
N ASP A 95 3.85 -15.95 -0.31
CA ASP A 95 2.47 -15.85 0.18
C ASP A 95 1.62 -14.87 -0.63
N TYR A 96 2.19 -13.72 -1.04
CA TYR A 96 1.55 -12.81 -1.99
C TYR A 96 1.26 -13.49 -3.35
N GLY A 97 2.27 -14.18 -3.91
CA GLY A 97 2.11 -14.89 -5.19
C GLY A 97 0.97 -15.91 -5.15
N ARG A 98 0.84 -16.67 -4.05
CA ARG A 98 -0.27 -17.61 -3.86
C ARG A 98 -1.63 -16.93 -3.81
N LEU A 99 -1.74 -15.80 -3.10
CA LEU A 99 -2.99 -15.04 -3.03
C LEU A 99 -3.39 -14.52 -4.41
N ARG A 100 -2.41 -14.01 -5.17
CA ARG A 100 -2.61 -13.50 -6.52
C ARG A 100 -3.08 -14.60 -7.47
N ASP A 101 -2.47 -15.78 -7.41
CA ASP A 101 -2.89 -16.93 -8.22
C ASP A 101 -4.31 -17.38 -7.90
N VAL A 102 -4.69 -17.41 -6.62
CA VAL A 102 -6.05 -17.74 -6.19
C VAL A 102 -7.05 -16.73 -6.73
N GLN A 103 -6.72 -15.44 -6.69
CA GLN A 103 -7.59 -14.38 -7.18
C GLN A 103 -7.74 -14.41 -8.71
N MET A 104 -6.66 -14.65 -9.45
CA MET A 104 -6.68 -14.67 -10.92
C MET A 104 -7.29 -15.96 -11.50
N ASN A 105 -7.05 -17.10 -10.85
CA ASN A 105 -7.36 -18.42 -11.42
C ASN A 105 -8.40 -19.23 -10.64
N GLY A 106 -8.88 -18.72 -9.50
CA GLY A 106 -9.88 -19.37 -8.65
C GLY A 106 -9.42 -20.72 -8.05
N ARG A 107 -8.12 -21.04 -8.09
CA ARG A 107 -7.58 -22.32 -7.61
C ARG A 107 -6.25 -22.13 -6.89
N VAL A 108 -6.17 -22.64 -5.65
CA VAL A 108 -4.92 -22.83 -4.93
C VAL A 108 -4.22 -24.05 -5.53
N SER A 109 -3.06 -23.87 -6.15
CA SER A 109 -2.18 -25.01 -6.49
C SER A 109 -1.44 -25.43 -5.21
N TYR A 110 -1.69 -26.67 -4.78
CA TYR A 110 -1.06 -27.31 -3.61
C TYR A 110 0.32 -27.87 -3.94
#